data_AF-A0A2T4YF64-F1
#
_entry.id   AF-A0A2T4YF64-F1
#
_cell.length_a   1.000
_cell.length_b   1.000
_cell.length_c   1.000
_cell.angle_alpha   90.00
_cell.angle_beta   90.00
_cell.angle_gamma   90.00
#
_symmetry.space_group_name_H-M   'P 1'
#
loop_
_entity.id
_entity.type
_entity.pdbx_description
1 polymer ?
#
loop_
_entity_poly.entity_id
_entity_poly.type
_entity_poly.pdbx_seq_one_letter_code
_entity_poly.pdbx_strand_id
1 'polypeptide(L)'
;MIQSGRIHSGAEVRNLFERLEKKGVALRILSFGGGTLDTSNATSKLILTVLAATASWERAVMLERQLEGIAKAKAEGKYKGKYKGRAPTARKQTDTVRALHADGVKVAEIVRQVGISRASVYRCLGQNAAVT
;
A
#
# COMPACT_ATOMS: atom_id res chain seq x y z
N MET A 1 -6.27 -12.83 26.59
CA MET A 1 -6.55 -12.47 25.19
C MET A 1 -5.22 -12.10 24.53
N ILE A 2 -4.53 -13.05 23.91
CA ILE A 2 -3.29 -12.78 23.15
C ILE A 2 -3.75 -12.31 21.77
N GLN A 3 -3.68 -11.01 21.50
CA GLN A 3 -3.93 -10.51 20.15
C GLN A 3 -2.85 -11.08 19.23
N SER A 4 -3.25 -11.91 18.26
CA SER A 4 -2.40 -12.38 17.18
C SER A 4 -2.09 -11.20 16.25
N GLY A 5 -1.15 -10.36 16.66
CA GLY A 5 -0.58 -9.33 15.81
C GLY A 5 0.44 -9.97 14.88
N ARG A 6 0.10 -10.12 13.59
CA ARG A 6 1.11 -10.50 12.59
C ARG A 6 2.12 -9.35 12.45
N ILE A 7 3.39 -9.68 12.63
CA ILE A 7 4.51 -8.79 12.35
C ILE A 7 4.98 -9.08 10.92
N HIS A 8 4.98 -8.05 10.08
CA HIS A 8 5.26 -8.17 8.64
C HIS A 8 6.58 -7.49 8.24
N SER A 9 7.28 -6.84 9.17
CA SER A 9 8.56 -6.17 8.88
C SER A 9 9.56 -6.18 10.03
N GLY A 10 10.87 -6.11 9.70
CA GLY A 10 11.95 -5.99 10.70
C GLY A 10 11.83 -4.74 11.58
N ALA A 11 11.28 -3.64 11.05
CA ALA A 11 11.01 -2.43 11.81
C ALA A 11 9.93 -2.65 12.89
N GLU A 12 8.89 -3.43 12.59
CA GLU A 12 7.87 -3.80 13.56
C GLU A 12 8.42 -4.73 14.66
N VAL A 13 9.33 -5.64 14.31
CA VAL A 13 10.04 -6.48 15.30
C VAL A 13 10.85 -5.61 16.25
N ARG A 14 11.62 -4.64 15.73
CA ARG A 14 12.39 -3.71 16.56
C ARG A 14 11.47 -2.87 17.45
N ASN A 15 10.41 -2.30 16.90
CA ASN A 15 9.44 -1.50 17.66
C ASN A 15 8.76 -2.33 18.76
N LEU A 16 8.46 -3.60 18.49
CA LEU A 16 7.94 -4.52 19.51
C LEU A 16 8.97 -4.71 20.64
N PHE A 17 10.24 -4.95 20.28
CA PHE A 17 11.30 -5.13 21.26
C PHE A 17 11.47 -3.91 22.17
N GLU A 18 11.57 -2.72 21.59
CA GLU A 18 11.67 -1.46 22.36
C GLU A 18 10.47 -1.26 23.29
N ARG A 19 9.26 -1.62 22.85
CA ARG A 19 8.05 -1.55 23.67
C ARG A 19 8.05 -2.55 24.82
N LEU A 20 8.58 -3.74 24.62
CA LEU A 20 8.68 -4.76 25.67
C LEU A 20 9.76 -4.38 26.69
N GLU A 21 10.90 -3.88 26.23
CA GLU A 21 12.00 -3.42 27.08
C GLU A 21 11.58 -2.22 27.95
N LYS A 22 10.88 -1.23 27.37
CA LYS A 22 10.30 -0.11 28.14
C LYS A 22 9.31 -0.55 29.23
N LYS A 23 8.71 -1.73 29.09
CA LYS A 23 7.79 -2.30 30.08
C LYS A 23 8.49 -3.25 31.07
N GLY A 24 9.80 -3.44 30.95
CA GLY A 24 10.56 -4.40 31.76
C GLY A 24 10.18 -5.87 31.47
N VAL A 25 9.61 -6.16 30.29
CA VAL A 25 9.14 -7.50 29.93
C VAL A 25 10.19 -8.20 29.06
N ALA A 26 10.56 -9.42 29.43
CA ALA A 26 11.38 -10.29 28.60
C ALA A 26 10.51 -11.09 27.61
N LEU A 27 10.92 -11.10 26.34
CA LEU A 27 10.44 -12.00 25.30
C LEU A 27 11.19 -13.35 25.38
N ARG A 28 10.42 -14.44 25.38
CA ARG A 28 10.94 -15.81 25.22
C ARG A 28 10.36 -16.44 23.97
N ILE A 29 11.24 -16.84 23.05
CA ILE A 29 10.89 -17.56 21.82
C ILE A 29 11.17 -19.04 22.07
N LEU A 30 10.12 -19.86 22.03
CA LEU A 30 10.19 -21.28 22.40
C LEU A 30 10.72 -22.17 21.29
N SER A 31 10.69 -21.70 20.04
CA SER A 31 11.15 -22.46 18.88
C SER A 31 12.04 -21.58 18.02
N PHE A 32 13.33 -21.61 18.31
CA PHE A 32 14.37 -20.88 17.59
C PHE A 32 15.50 -21.84 17.24
N GLY A 33 15.46 -22.39 16.02
CA GLY A 33 16.51 -23.30 15.53
C GLY A 33 16.70 -24.57 16.37
N GLY A 34 15.63 -25.10 16.97
CA GLY A 34 15.69 -26.26 17.87
C GLY A 34 15.98 -25.93 19.34
N GLY A 35 16.17 -24.66 19.68
CA GLY A 35 16.34 -24.18 21.06
C GLY A 35 15.32 -23.11 21.46
N THR A 36 15.54 -22.54 22.66
CA THR A 36 14.79 -21.38 23.15
C THR A 36 15.67 -20.15 23.17
N LEU A 37 15.09 -18.97 22.90
CA LEU A 37 15.78 -17.69 22.95
C LEU A 37 15.09 -16.80 23.97
N ASP A 38 15.84 -16.29 24.95
CA ASP A 38 15.30 -15.50 26.06
C ASP A 38 16.00 -14.14 26.17
N THR A 39 15.26 -13.07 25.94
CA THR A 39 15.79 -11.69 25.94
C THR A 39 16.13 -11.13 27.32
N SER A 40 15.96 -11.90 28.40
CA SER A 40 16.61 -11.59 29.68
C SER A 40 18.13 -11.73 29.61
N ASN A 41 18.66 -12.55 28.70
CA ASN A 41 20.09 -12.71 28.48
C ASN A 41 20.61 -11.72 27.42
N ALA A 42 21.75 -11.07 27.71
CA ALA A 42 22.45 -10.17 26.80
C ALA A 42 22.77 -10.81 25.44
N THR A 43 23.17 -12.09 25.41
CA THR A 43 23.46 -12.81 24.16
C THR A 43 22.23 -12.91 23.25
N SER A 44 21.08 -13.27 23.83
CA SER A 44 19.82 -13.37 23.08
C SER A 44 19.32 -12.02 22.59
N LYS A 45 19.52 -10.94 23.38
CA LYS A 45 19.25 -9.57 22.91
C LYS A 45 20.13 -9.20 21.70
N LEU A 46 21.43 -9.53 21.74
CA LEU A 46 22.35 -9.26 20.64
C LEU A 46 21.91 -10.00 19.36
N ILE A 47 21.61 -11.30 19.46
CA ILE A 47 21.17 -12.12 18.32
C ILE A 47 19.93 -11.50 17.67
N LEU A 48 18.90 -11.17 18.45
CA LEU A 48 17.68 -10.57 17.91
C LEU A 48 17.93 -9.19 17.29
N THR A 49 18.80 -8.39 17.89
CA THR A 49 19.16 -7.06 17.38
C THR A 49 19.80 -7.17 16.00
N VAL A 50 20.76 -8.08 15.84
CA VAL A 50 21.42 -8.34 14.56
C VAL A 50 20.39 -8.81 13.51
N LEU A 51 19.52 -9.76 13.86
CA LEU A 51 18.49 -10.25 12.93
C LEU A 51 17.49 -9.15 12.51
N ALA A 52 17.05 -8.32 13.46
CA ALA A 52 16.17 -7.20 13.17
C ALA A 52 16.84 -6.13 12.30
N ALA A 53 18.14 -5.89 12.51
CA ALA A 53 18.94 -4.99 11.69
C ALA A 53 19.08 -5.52 10.26
N THR A 54 19.44 -6.80 10.08
CA THR A 54 19.53 -7.45 8.76
C THR A 54 18.20 -7.38 8.01
N ALA A 55 17.09 -7.74 8.66
CA ALA A 55 15.76 -7.67 8.04
C ALA A 55 15.36 -6.24 7.63
N SER A 56 15.79 -5.23 8.39
CA SER A 56 15.56 -3.82 8.04
C SER A 56 16.41 -3.39 6.85
N TRP A 57 17.67 -3.82 6.81
CA TRP A 57 18.60 -3.55 5.72
C TRP A 57 18.15 -4.18 4.40
N GLU A 58 17.77 -5.46 4.39
CA GLU A 58 17.26 -6.14 3.20
C GLU A 58 16.04 -5.42 2.60
N ARG A 59 15.15 -4.92 3.47
CA ARG A 59 13.99 -4.14 3.04
C ARG A 59 14.41 -2.80 2.42
N ALA A 60 15.39 -2.11 2.98
CA ALA A 60 15.91 -0.88 2.42
C ALA A 60 16.50 -1.12 1.01
N VAL A 61 17.35 -2.13 0.86
CA VAL A 61 17.95 -2.53 -0.42
C VAL A 61 16.87 -2.91 -1.45
N MET A 62 15.83 -3.63 -1.04
CA MET A 62 14.70 -3.96 -1.92
C MET A 62 13.99 -2.71 -2.44
N LEU A 63 13.75 -1.72 -1.57
CA LEU A 63 13.10 -0.46 -1.93
C LEU A 63 13.98 0.40 -2.85
N GLU A 64 15.29 0.44 -2.60
CA GLU A 64 16.25 1.13 -3.48
C GLU A 64 16.19 0.57 -4.90
N ARG A 65 16.28 -0.75 -5.07
CA ARG A 65 16.16 -1.41 -6.38
C ARG A 65 14.81 -1.15 -7.05
N GLN A 66 13.74 -1.10 -6.27
CA GLN A 66 12.41 -0.76 -6.77
C GLN A 66 12.38 0.67 -7.32
N LEU A 67 12.96 1.63 -6.61
CA LEU A 67 13.05 3.02 -7.06
C LEU A 67 13.85 3.16 -8.35
N GLU A 68 14.97 2.46 -8.46
CA GLU A 68 15.77 2.39 -9.69
C GLU A 68 14.97 1.81 -10.87
N GLY A 69 14.25 0.70 -10.64
CA GLY A 69 13.36 0.10 -11.64
C GLY A 69 12.26 1.05 -12.09
N ILE A 70 11.64 1.78 -11.16
CA ILE A 70 10.64 2.81 -11.46
C ILE A 70 11.26 3.95 -12.26
N ALA A 71 12.45 4.43 -11.89
CA ALA A 71 13.16 5.50 -12.58
C ALA A 71 13.47 5.10 -14.04
N LYS A 72 13.99 3.88 -14.24
CA LYS A 72 14.25 3.33 -15.57
C LYS A 72 12.97 3.21 -16.40
N ALA A 73 11.90 2.64 -15.84
CA ALA A 73 10.63 2.52 -16.55
C ALA A 73 9.96 3.89 -16.82
N LYS A 74 10.21 4.92 -16.00
CA LYS A 74 9.79 6.31 -16.30
C LYS A 74 10.57 6.89 -17.47
N ALA A 75 11.89 6.70 -17.49
CA ALA A 75 12.76 7.16 -18.57
C ALA A 75 12.41 6.47 -19.91
N GLU A 76 12.14 5.17 -19.88
CA GLU A 76 11.67 4.38 -21.04
C GLU A 76 10.23 4.73 -21.48
N GLY A 77 9.57 5.67 -20.80
CA GLY A 77 8.21 6.09 -21.13
C GLY A 77 7.13 5.04 -20.85
N LYS A 78 7.43 3.92 -20.16
CA LYS A 78 6.44 2.87 -19.82
C LYS A 78 5.32 3.39 -18.92
N TYR A 79 5.56 4.48 -18.20
CA TYR A 79 4.54 5.18 -17.40
C TYR A 79 3.85 6.34 -18.15
N LYS A 80 4.25 6.68 -19.38
CA LYS A 80 3.50 7.62 -20.22
C LYS A 80 2.23 6.90 -20.72
N GLY A 81 1.16 6.96 -19.91
CA GLY A 81 -0.18 6.50 -20.28
C GLY A 81 -0.72 5.28 -19.53
N LYS A 82 0.10 4.55 -18.76
CA LYS A 82 -0.42 3.51 -17.84
C LYS A 82 -0.76 4.14 -16.49
N TYR A 83 -2.04 4.50 -16.38
CA TYR A 83 -2.72 4.99 -15.18
C TYR A 83 -2.28 4.24 -13.92
N LYS A 84 -1.99 4.97 -12.84
CA LYS A 84 -1.64 4.45 -11.50
C LYS A 84 -2.82 3.77 -10.77
N GLY A 85 -3.81 3.26 -11.50
CA GLY A 85 -5.04 2.70 -10.94
C GLY A 85 -5.91 2.04 -12.03
N ARG A 86 -7.18 1.78 -11.72
CA ARG A 86 -8.15 1.19 -12.66
C ARG A 86 -8.13 1.97 -13.98
N ALA A 87 -8.06 1.25 -15.11
CA ALA A 87 -8.13 1.86 -16.44
C ALA A 87 -9.32 2.83 -16.50
N PRO A 88 -9.16 4.06 -17.02
CA PRO A 88 -10.21 5.05 -16.97
C PRO A 88 -11.17 4.80 -18.13
N THR A 89 -12.04 3.81 -17.94
CA THR A 89 -13.17 3.55 -18.84
C THR A 89 -13.98 4.84 -19.05
N ALA A 90 -14.11 5.66 -18.00
CA ALA A 90 -14.79 6.95 -18.04
C ALA A 90 -14.08 8.03 -18.90
N ARG A 91 -12.74 8.08 -18.95
CA ARG A 91 -12.05 9.05 -19.81
C ARG A 91 -12.24 8.74 -21.29
N LYS A 92 -12.35 7.46 -21.65
CA LYS A 92 -12.64 7.05 -23.04
C LYS A 92 -14.07 7.37 -23.47
N GLN A 93 -14.99 7.48 -22.50
CA GLN A 93 -16.41 7.72 -22.76
C GLN A 93 -16.81 9.19 -22.48
N THR A 94 -15.83 10.07 -22.22
CA THR A 94 -16.09 11.48 -21.89
C THR A 94 -16.81 12.21 -23.03
N ASP A 95 -16.41 11.95 -24.28
CA ASP A 95 -17.03 12.60 -25.44
C ASP A 95 -18.48 12.14 -25.64
N THR A 96 -18.75 10.84 -25.51
CA THR A 96 -20.11 10.29 -25.56
C THR A 96 -21.01 10.83 -24.44
N VAL A 97 -20.48 10.92 -23.22
CA VAL A 97 -21.20 11.47 -22.07
C VAL A 97 -21.54 12.95 -22.28
N ARG A 98 -20.61 13.74 -22.84
CA ARG A 98 -20.83 15.16 -23.14
C ARG A 98 -21.86 15.36 -24.25
N ALA A 99 -21.81 14.54 -25.31
CA ALA A 99 -22.79 14.57 -26.40
C ALA A 99 -24.20 14.26 -25.88
N LEU A 100 -24.38 13.15 -25.16
CA LEU A 100 -25.69 12.78 -24.60
C LEU A 100 -26.23 13.82 -23.60
N HIS A 101 -25.35 14.44 -22.81
CA HIS A 101 -25.75 15.52 -21.92
C HIS A 101 -26.15 16.80 -22.67
N ALA A 102 -25.45 17.12 -23.77
CA ALA A 102 -25.81 18.25 -24.65
C ALA A 102 -27.16 18.03 -25.35
N ASP A 103 -27.47 16.77 -25.69
CA ASP A 103 -28.76 16.34 -26.24
C ASP A 103 -29.89 16.31 -25.19
N GLY A 104 -29.62 16.74 -23.95
CA GLY A 104 -30.62 16.85 -22.87
C GLY A 104 -30.97 15.53 -22.18
N VAL A 105 -30.21 14.46 -22.43
CA VAL A 105 -30.43 13.16 -21.78
C VAL A 105 -30.11 13.25 -20.30
N LYS A 106 -31.01 12.74 -19.45
CA LYS A 106 -30.82 12.75 -17.99
C LYS A 106 -29.64 11.88 -17.57
N VAL A 107 -28.88 12.32 -16.57
CA VAL A 107 -27.70 11.62 -16.02
C VAL A 107 -27.97 10.15 -15.67
N ALA A 108 -29.16 9.83 -15.15
CA ALA A 108 -29.53 8.45 -14.82
C ALA A 108 -29.60 7.53 -16.05
N GLU A 109 -30.02 8.07 -17.19
CA GLU A 109 -30.11 7.34 -18.45
C GLU A 109 -28.73 7.22 -19.11
N ILE A 110 -27.90 8.27 -19.03
CA ILE A 110 -26.50 8.24 -19.47
C ILE A 110 -25.71 7.13 -18.74
N VAL A 111 -25.94 6.97 -17.43
CA VAL A 111 -25.32 5.88 -16.64
C VAL A 111 -25.70 4.50 -17.17
N ARG A 112 -26.99 4.30 -17.53
CA ARG A 112 -27.48 3.03 -18.06
C ARG A 112 -26.92 2.73 -19.46
N GLN A 113 -26.88 3.73 -20.33
CA GLN A 113 -26.41 3.57 -21.71
C GLN A 113 -24.89 3.36 -21.80
N VAL A 114 -24.12 4.07 -20.97
CA VAL A 114 -22.65 4.10 -21.06
C VAL A 114 -21.99 3.10 -20.10
N GLY A 115 -22.71 2.65 -19.06
CA GLY A 115 -22.24 1.62 -18.13
C GLY A 115 -21.21 2.11 -17.10
N ILE A 116 -21.15 3.41 -16.81
CA ILE A 116 -20.26 4.00 -15.81
C ILE A 116 -21.02 4.59 -14.63
N SER A 117 -20.39 4.62 -13.44
CA SER A 117 -21.03 5.17 -12.24
C SER A 117 -21.40 6.65 -12.38
N ARG A 118 -22.45 7.10 -11.67
CA ARG A 118 -22.86 8.52 -11.63
C ARG A 118 -21.69 9.47 -11.33
N ALA A 119 -20.82 9.09 -10.38
CA ALA A 119 -19.62 9.85 -10.03
C ALA A 119 -18.62 9.96 -11.18
N SER A 120 -18.55 8.97 -12.06
CA SER A 120 -17.72 9.02 -13.27
C SER A 120 -18.35 9.90 -14.35
N VAL A 121 -19.68 9.89 -14.51
CA VAL A 121 -20.41 10.80 -15.42
C VAL A 121 -20.18 12.26 -15.03
N TYR A 122 -20.39 12.62 -13.77
CA TYR A 122 -20.15 13.99 -13.29
C TYR A 122 -18.70 14.44 -13.47
N ARG A 123 -17.72 13.55 -13.23
CA ARG A 123 -16.31 13.81 -13.54
C ARG A 123 -16.05 14.06 -15.03
N CYS A 124 -16.75 13.38 -15.94
CA CYS A 124 -16.66 13.62 -17.39
C CYS A 124 -17.23 14.99 -17.80
N LEU A 125 -18.28 15.43 -17.09
CA LEU A 125 -18.90 16.74 -17.28
C LEU A 125 -18.11 17.89 -16.62
N GLY A 126 -17.00 17.60 -15.94
CA GLY A 126 -16.22 18.60 -15.20
C GLY A 126 -16.92 19.14 -13.96
N GLN A 127 -18.10 18.62 -13.63
CA GLN A 127 -18.83 18.90 -12.42
C GLN A 127 -18.27 17.97 -11.34
N ASN A 128 -17.14 18.37 -10.75
CA ASN A 128 -16.74 17.73 -9.51
C ASN A 128 -17.86 18.04 -8.51
N ALA A 129 -18.64 17.02 -8.13
CA ALA A 129 -19.59 17.16 -7.04
C ALA A 129 -18.75 17.53 -5.81
N ALA A 130 -18.67 18.83 -5.54
CA ALA A 130 -18.28 19.34 -4.24
C ALA A 130 -19.28 18.71 -3.27
N VAL A 131 -18.81 17.68 -2.58
CA VAL A 131 -19.57 16.99 -1.54
C VAL A 131 -19.88 18.03 -0.47
N THR A 132 -21.09 18.54 -0.50
CA THR A 132 -21.83 18.93 0.71
C THR A 132 -22.61 17.70 1.14
#